data_AF-A0A5J4ZMX7-F1
#
_entry.id   AF-A0A5J4ZMX7-F1
#
_cell.length_a   1.000
_cell.length_b   1.000
_cell.length_c   1.000
_cell.angle_alpha   90.00
_cell.angle_beta   90.00
_cell.angle_gamma   90.00
#
_symmetry.space_group_name_H-M   'P 1'
#
loop_
_entity.id
_entity.type
_entity.pdbx_description
1 polymer ?
#
loop_
_entity_poly.entity_id
_entity_poly.type
_entity_poly.pdbx_seq_one_letter_code
_entity_poly.pdbx_strand_id
1 'polypeptide(L)'
;MEEQVELVGRAFVDHFYHLFDNDRSSLSSLYQPTSMLTFEGQKIQGVDEISTKLNQLPFDQCQHVISTIDSQPSSFTGGIMVFVSGSLQLAGEEHSLRFSQMFHLIPTPQGSYFVQNDIFRLNYG
;
A
#
# COMPACT_ATOMS: atom_id res chain seq x y z
N MET A 1 -16.97 -15.30 -4.54
CA MET A 1 -15.50 -15.31 -4.76
C MET A 1 -15.03 -13.91 -5.09
N GLU A 2 -15.60 -13.28 -6.13
CA GLU A 2 -15.33 -11.87 -6.48
C GLU A 2 -15.65 -10.89 -5.34
N GLU A 3 -16.84 -11.00 -4.74
CA GLU A 3 -17.24 -10.18 -3.57
C GLU A 3 -16.28 -10.32 -2.38
N GLN A 4 -15.71 -11.51 -2.15
CA GLN A 4 -14.73 -11.72 -1.08
C GLN A 4 -13.41 -11.01 -1.37
N VAL A 5 -12.97 -11.00 -2.64
CA VAL A 5 -11.74 -10.32 -3.07
C VAL A 5 -11.86 -8.81 -2.87
N GLU A 6 -13.01 -8.23 -3.21
CA GLU A 6 -13.30 -6.81 -2.99
C GLU A 6 -13.33 -6.45 -1.49
N LEU A 7 -13.99 -7.28 -0.67
CA LEU A 7 -14.05 -7.06 0.78
C LEU A 7 -12.66 -7.09 1.42
N VAL A 8 -11.83 -8.08 1.05
CA VAL A 8 -10.45 -8.19 1.56
C VAL A 8 -9.60 -7.03 1.06
N GLY A 9 -9.69 -6.69 -0.23
CA GLY A 9 -8.94 -5.57 -0.82
C GLY A 9 -9.26 -4.24 -0.14
N ARG A 10 -10.55 -3.94 0.06
CA ARG A 10 -10.99 -2.74 0.79
C ARG A 10 -10.53 -2.74 2.24
N ALA A 11 -10.71 -3.84 2.97
CA ALA A 11 -10.28 -3.93 4.36
C ALA A 11 -8.75 -3.75 4.50
N PHE A 12 -7.97 -4.33 3.58
CA PHE A 12 -6.53 -4.14 3.52
C PHE A 12 -6.18 -2.67 3.26
N VAL A 13 -6.81 -2.02 2.27
CA VAL A 13 -6.56 -0.61 1.93
C VAL A 13 -6.85 0.30 3.12
N ASP A 14 -8.01 0.13 3.75
CA ASP A 14 -8.40 0.91 4.93
C ASP A 14 -7.37 0.73 6.07
N HIS A 15 -6.91 -0.50 6.31
CA HIS A 15 -5.90 -0.78 7.33
C HIS A 15 -4.52 -0.20 6.98
N PHE A 16 -4.06 -0.38 5.74
CA PHE A 16 -2.75 0.07 5.26
C PHE A 16 -2.62 1.58 5.40
N TYR A 17 -3.58 2.35 4.87
CA TYR A 17 -3.51 3.81 4.93
C TYR A 17 -3.77 4.35 6.34
N HIS A 18 -4.60 3.67 7.16
CA HIS A 18 -4.72 4.02 8.57
C HIS A 18 -3.38 3.91 9.30
N LEU A 19 -2.64 2.81 9.11
CA LEU A 19 -1.30 2.67 9.66
C LEU A 19 -0.34 3.70 9.07
N PHE A 20 -0.38 3.93 7.76
CA PHE A 20 0.51 4.91 7.12
C PHE A 20 0.35 6.32 7.72
N ASP A 21 -0.88 6.74 7.98
CA ASP A 21 -1.20 8.07 8.46
C ASP A 21 -0.98 8.24 9.97
N ASN A 22 -1.15 7.17 10.76
CA ASN A 22 -1.15 7.24 12.23
C ASN A 22 0.01 6.53 12.93
N ASP A 23 0.55 5.47 12.32
CA ASP A 23 1.66 4.66 12.85
C ASP A 23 2.47 4.00 11.73
N ARG A 24 3.22 4.83 11.00
CA ARG A 24 4.00 4.41 9.83
C ARG A 24 5.00 3.30 10.14
N SER A 25 5.50 3.25 11.38
CA SER A 25 6.48 2.25 11.83
C SER A 25 5.90 0.82 11.79
N SER A 26 4.60 0.69 12.04
CA SER A 26 3.88 -0.59 12.04
C SER A 26 3.63 -1.17 10.65
N LEU A 27 3.81 -0.39 9.56
CA LEU A 27 3.66 -0.88 8.19
C LEU A 27 4.63 -2.04 7.86
N SER A 28 5.78 -2.08 8.51
CA SER A 28 6.76 -3.17 8.35
C SER A 28 6.14 -4.55 8.59
N SER A 29 5.13 -4.66 9.47
CA SER A 29 4.43 -5.91 9.76
C SER A 29 3.63 -6.49 8.58
N LEU A 30 3.33 -5.66 7.56
CA LEU A 30 2.59 -6.07 6.36
C LEU A 30 3.51 -6.62 5.27
N TYR A 31 4.83 -6.49 5.42
CA TYR A 31 5.82 -6.93 4.45
C TYR A 31 6.62 -8.14 4.97
N GLN A 32 7.30 -8.82 4.05
CA GLN A 32 8.16 -9.97 4.32
C GLN A 32 9.54 -9.76 3.65
N PRO A 33 10.55 -10.61 3.95
CA PRO A 33 11.86 -10.53 3.31
C PRO A 33 11.84 -10.62 1.77
N THR A 34 10.81 -11.25 1.20
CA THR A 34 10.64 -11.36 -0.26
C THR A 34 9.88 -10.18 -0.88
N SER A 35 9.31 -9.28 -0.08
CA SER A 35 8.50 -8.17 -0.57
C SER A 35 9.32 -7.19 -1.40
N MET A 36 8.65 -6.53 -2.34
CA MET A 36 9.24 -5.46 -3.14
C MET A 36 8.36 -4.21 -3.11
N LEU A 37 8.99 -3.06 -2.92
CA LEU A 37 8.39 -1.73 -3.09
C LEU A 37 9.02 -1.04 -4.30
N THR A 38 8.21 -0.47 -5.17
CA THR A 38 8.65 0.54 -6.14
C THR A 38 8.02 1.87 -5.79
N PHE A 39 8.80 2.78 -5.21
CA PHE A 39 8.33 4.09 -4.80
C PHE A 39 8.89 5.16 -5.74
N GLU A 40 8.03 5.85 -6.50
CA GLU A 40 8.46 6.86 -7.48
C GLU A 40 9.50 6.35 -8.51
N GLY A 41 9.48 5.04 -8.79
CA GLY A 41 10.41 4.37 -9.72
C GLY A 41 11.66 3.78 -9.08
N GLN A 42 11.94 4.08 -7.81
CA GLN A 42 13.01 3.45 -7.05
C GLN A 42 12.54 2.07 -6.56
N LYS A 43 13.23 1.01 -6.98
CA LYS A 43 12.97 -0.37 -6.52
C LYS A 43 13.70 -0.67 -5.22
N ILE A 44 13.01 -1.32 -4.30
CA ILE A 44 13.44 -1.62 -2.93
C ILE A 44 12.95 -3.03 -2.61
N GLN A 45 13.80 -3.84 -2.00
CA GLN A 45 13.50 -5.24 -1.71
C GLN A 45 13.76 -5.56 -0.24
N GLY A 46 12.85 -6.31 0.35
CA GLY A 46 12.94 -6.77 1.74
C GLY A 46 12.32 -5.79 2.73
N VAL A 47 11.71 -6.35 3.78
CA VAL A 47 10.98 -5.62 4.82
C VAL A 47 11.82 -4.52 5.50
N ASP A 48 13.10 -4.77 5.76
CA ASP A 48 13.97 -3.81 6.47
C ASP A 48 14.24 -2.55 5.64
N GLU A 49 14.54 -2.72 4.34
CA GLU A 49 14.78 -1.61 3.41
C GLU A 49 13.49 -0.87 3.09
N ILE A 50 12.37 -1.58 2.97
CA ILE A 50 11.03 -0.98 2.78
C ILE A 50 10.68 -0.12 4.00
N SER A 51 10.82 -0.66 5.22
CA SER A 51 10.57 0.07 6.46
C SER A 51 11.44 1.32 6.56
N THR A 52 12.73 1.19 6.24
CA THR A 52 13.67 2.32 6.22
C THR A 52 13.20 3.41 5.24
N LYS A 53 12.83 3.03 4.00
CA LYS A 53 12.33 3.99 3.01
C LYS A 53 11.09 4.73 3.47
N LEU A 54 10.09 4.01 3.98
CA LEU A 54 8.81 4.59 4.39
C LEU A 54 9.01 5.57 5.57
N ASN A 55 9.89 5.24 6.51
CA ASN A 55 10.22 6.11 7.64
C ASN A 55 11.08 7.32 7.26
N GLN A 56 11.80 7.27 6.13
CA GLN A 56 12.65 8.36 5.62
C GLN A 56 11.93 9.31 4.65
N LEU A 57 10.61 9.15 4.44
CA LEU A 57 9.85 10.07 3.61
C LEU A 57 9.92 11.49 4.20
N PRO A 58 10.05 12.54 3.36
CA PRO A 58 10.34 13.91 3.81
C PRO A 58 9.11 14.62 4.39
N PHE A 59 8.24 13.89 5.08
CA PHE A 59 7.06 14.40 5.74
C PHE A 59 6.70 13.51 6.94
N ASP A 60 6.35 14.16 8.05
CA ASP A 60 5.94 13.46 9.26
C ASP A 60 4.46 13.07 9.16
N GLN A 61 3.58 14.06 9.02
CA GLN A 61 2.13 13.85 8.95
C GLN A 61 1.62 13.98 7.52
N CYS A 62 0.83 12.99 7.12
CA CYS A 62 0.08 12.99 5.89
C CYS A 62 -1.30 12.37 6.13
N GLN A 63 -2.23 12.65 5.22
CA GLN A 63 -3.53 12.02 5.20
C GLN A 63 -3.83 11.51 3.79
N HIS A 64 -4.13 10.22 3.69
CA HIS A 64 -4.60 9.63 2.44
C HIS A 64 -6.13 9.76 2.33
N VAL A 65 -6.59 10.22 1.17
CA VAL A 65 -8.01 10.22 0.79
C VAL A 65 -8.17 9.30 -0.41
N ILE A 66 -8.84 8.17 -0.18
CA ILE A 66 -9.00 7.13 -1.19
C ILE A 66 -10.21 7.44 -2.07
N SER A 67 -9.99 7.46 -3.39
CA SER A 67 -11.03 7.74 -4.40
C SER A 67 -11.61 6.45 -4.95
N THR A 68 -10.77 5.51 -5.36
CA THR A 68 -11.20 4.21 -5.90
C THR A 68 -10.34 3.08 -5.37
N ILE A 69 -10.96 1.91 -5.26
CA ILE A 69 -10.32 0.64 -4.93
C ILE A 69 -10.89 -0.39 -5.89
N ASP A 70 -10.03 -1.00 -6.69
CA ASP A 70 -10.38 -2.06 -7.62
C ASP A 70 -9.58 -3.31 -7.23
N SER A 71 -10.22 -4.46 -7.11
CA SER A 71 -9.55 -5.70 -6.68
C SER A 71 -9.85 -6.86 -7.61
N GLN A 72 -8.84 -7.67 -7.90
CA GLN A 72 -8.93 -8.84 -8.76
C GLN A 72 -8.16 -10.02 -8.16
N PRO A 73 -8.60 -11.27 -8.36
CA PRO A 73 -7.78 -12.43 -8.01
C PRO A 73 -6.48 -12.40 -8.84
N SER A 74 -5.36 -12.77 -8.23
CA SER A 74 -4.09 -12.95 -8.94
C SER A 74 -3.91 -14.39 -9.41
N SER A 75 -2.89 -14.63 -10.23
CA SER A 75 -2.53 -16.00 -10.66
C SER A 75 -1.99 -16.87 -9.52
N PHE A 76 -1.63 -16.28 -8.39
CA PHE A 76 -1.24 -17.02 -7.19
C PHE A 76 -2.49 -17.49 -6.46
N THR A 77 -2.53 -18.75 -6.02
CA THR A 77 -3.70 -19.30 -5.33
C THR A 77 -4.05 -18.49 -4.09
N GLY A 78 -5.23 -17.85 -4.12
CA GLY A 78 -5.72 -16.98 -3.04
C GLY A 78 -5.07 -15.60 -2.98
N GLY A 79 -4.18 -15.27 -3.92
CA GLY A 79 -3.59 -13.94 -4.05
C GLY A 79 -4.57 -12.94 -4.65
N ILE A 80 -4.38 -11.66 -4.31
CA ILE A 80 -5.25 -10.55 -4.72
C ILE A 80 -4.38 -9.42 -5.27
N MET A 81 -4.73 -8.90 -6.44
CA MET A 81 -4.24 -7.62 -6.93
C MET A 81 -5.21 -6.53 -6.52
N VAL A 82 -4.70 -5.46 -5.91
CA VAL A 82 -5.48 -4.30 -5.48
C VAL A 82 -4.89 -3.07 -6.17
N PHE A 83 -5.72 -2.32 -6.87
CA PHE A 83 -5.37 -1.03 -7.44
C PHE A 83 -6.11 0.08 -6.67
N VAL A 84 -5.37 1.10 -6.30
CA VAL A 84 -5.86 2.23 -5.51
C VAL A 84 -5.56 3.52 -6.27
N SER A 85 -6.55 4.40 -6.34
CA SER A 85 -6.33 5.80 -6.70
C SER A 85 -6.83 6.70 -5.58
N GLY A 86 -6.14 7.82 -5.39
CA GLY A 86 -6.48 8.75 -4.31
C GLY A 86 -5.67 10.03 -4.35
N SER A 87 -5.72 10.76 -3.25
CA SER A 87 -4.90 11.93 -3.01
C SER A 87 -4.24 11.88 -1.64
N LEU A 88 -3.02 12.39 -1.59
CA LEU A 88 -2.20 12.55 -0.40
C LEU A 88 -2.20 14.02 0.00
N GLN A 89 -2.72 14.32 1.17
CA GLN A 89 -2.66 15.64 1.77
C GLN A 89 -1.49 15.69 2.76
N LEU A 90 -0.55 16.60 2.54
CA LEU A 90 0.56 16.83 3.48
C LEU A 90 0.18 17.95 4.45
N ALA A 91 0.64 17.86 5.70
CA ALA A 91 0.42 18.89 6.69
C ALA A 91 1.07 20.22 6.26
N GLY A 92 0.30 21.31 6.25
CA GLY A 92 0.78 22.64 5.88
C GLY A 92 0.76 22.96 4.38
N GLU A 93 0.44 21.98 3.53
CA GLU A 93 0.27 22.19 2.08
C GLU A 93 -1.19 22.48 1.73
N GLU A 94 -1.46 23.46 0.86
CA GLU A 94 -2.84 23.74 0.41
C GLU A 94 -3.36 22.73 -0.62
N HIS A 95 -2.45 22.08 -1.35
CA HIS A 95 -2.80 21.22 -2.48
C HIS A 95 -2.56 19.75 -2.15
N SER A 96 -3.57 18.92 -2.41
CA SER A 96 -3.45 17.47 -2.33
C SER A 96 -2.73 16.91 -3.56
N LEU A 97 -1.80 16.00 -3.36
CA LEU A 97 -1.08 15.31 -4.44
C LEU A 97 -1.86 14.06 -4.85
N ARG A 98 -2.21 13.94 -6.13
CA ARG A 98 -2.86 12.71 -6.62
C ARG A 98 -1.85 11.56 -6.65
N PHE A 99 -2.29 10.36 -6.35
CA PHE A 99 -1.45 9.17 -6.42
C PHE A 99 -2.21 7.97 -6.97
N SER A 100 -1.45 6.99 -7.45
CA SER A 100 -1.91 5.64 -7.75
C SER A 100 -0.99 4.64 -7.04
N GLN A 101 -1.56 3.60 -6.47
CA GLN A 101 -0.81 2.53 -5.82
C GLN A 101 -1.37 1.16 -6.18
N MET A 102 -0.49 0.18 -6.37
CA MET A 102 -0.87 -1.20 -6.61
C MET A 102 -0.26 -2.11 -5.56
N PHE A 103 -1.07 -3.02 -5.02
CA PHE A 103 -0.65 -4.05 -4.09
C PHE A 103 -0.93 -5.44 -4.67
N HIS A 104 0.03 -6.34 -4.51
CA HIS A 104 -0.18 -7.77 -4.70
C HIS A 104 -0.14 -8.45 -3.33
N LEU A 105 -1.31 -8.82 -2.83
CA LEU A 105 -1.50 -9.48 -1.55
C LEU A 105 -1.39 -11.00 -1.72
N ILE A 106 -0.61 -11.63 -0.85
CA ILE A 106 -0.44 -13.09 -0.81
C ILE A 106 -0.94 -13.61 0.53
N PRO A 107 -1.76 -14.67 0.55
CA PRO A 107 -2.25 -15.24 1.79
C PRO A 107 -1.11 -15.88 2.59
N THR A 108 -1.14 -15.69 3.90
CA THR A 108 -0.24 -16.37 4.84
C THR A 108 -0.84 -17.69 5.31
N PRO A 109 -0.02 -18.65 5.78
CA PRO A 109 -0.53 -19.89 6.37
C PRO A 109 -1.48 -19.69 7.57
N GLN A 110 -1.41 -18.53 8.22
CA GLN A 110 -2.26 -18.15 9.36
C GLN A 110 -3.62 -17.58 8.92
N GLY A 111 -3.91 -17.49 7.62
CA GLY A 111 -5.16 -16.95 7.09
C GLY A 111 -5.21 -15.42 7.01
N SER A 112 -4.07 -14.75 7.12
CA SER A 112 -3.93 -13.30 6.88
C SER A 112 -3.32 -13.05 5.49
N TYR A 113 -2.94 -11.81 5.18
CA TYR A 113 -2.26 -11.42 3.95
C TYR A 113 -0.99 -10.64 4.24
N PHE A 114 0.01 -10.77 3.36
CA PHE A 114 1.16 -9.88 3.31
C PHE A 114 1.31 -9.27 1.92
N VAL A 115 2.02 -8.15 1.83
CA VAL A 115 2.27 -7.42 0.58
C VAL A 115 3.50 -7.99 -0.10
N GLN A 116 3.33 -8.70 -1.21
CA GLN A 116 4.44 -9.23 -2.00
C GLN A 116 4.99 -8.20 -2.98
N ASN A 117 4.11 -7.39 -3.59
CA ASN A 117 4.51 -6.28 -4.46
C ASN A 117 3.72 -5.03 -4.07
N ASP A 118 4.41 -3.91 -4.00
CA ASP A 118 3.87 -2.57 -3.77
C ASP A 118 4.47 -1.62 -4.81
N ILE A 119 3.63 -0.92 -5.55
CA ILE A 119 4.06 0.06 -6.55
C ILE A 119 3.31 1.35 -6.31
N PHE A 120 4.03 2.41 -5.91
CA PHE A 120 3.49 3.73 -5.63
C PHE A 120 4.00 4.76 -6.64
N ARG A 121 3.08 5.59 -7.13
CA ARG A 121 3.37 6.75 -7.99
C ARG A 121 2.51 7.95 -7.60
N LEU A 122 3.14 9.12 -7.52
CA LEU A 122 2.45 10.40 -7.62
C LEU A 122 2.09 10.68 -9.07
N ASN A 123 0.89 11.19 -9.26
CA ASN A 123 0.34 11.55 -10.56
C ASN A 123 0.55 13.06 -10.77
N TYR A 124 1.68 13.41 -11.38
CA TYR A 124 1.96 14.79 -11.80
C TYR A 124 1.14 15.07 -13.08
N GLY A 125 0.19 16.00 -12.97
CA GLY A 125 -0.62 16.50 -14.08
C GLY A 125 -0.13 17.86 -14.56
#